data_AF-A0A8B3FL11-F1
#
_entry.id   AF-A0A8B3FL11-F1
#
_cell.length_a   1.000
_cell.length_b   1.000
_cell.length_c   1.000
_cell.angle_alpha   90.00
_cell.angle_beta   90.00
_cell.angle_gamma   90.00
#
_symmetry.space_group_name_H-M   'P 1'
#
loop_
_entity.id
_entity.type
_entity.pdbx_description
1 polymer ?
#
loop_
_entity_poly.entity_id
_entity_poly.type
_entity_poly.pdbx_seq_one_letter_code
_entity_poly.pdbx_strand_id
1 'polypeptide(L)'
;MKKKKSKKNPLEDTAVLSRIAKKASQKAIKEVFRAGMAIHYISDGKLVKVYPDGRKECVKELNMESISLASAVRQLAGLIE
;
A
#
# COMPACT_ATOMS: atom_id res chain seq x y z
N MET A 1 24.31 32.71 16.69
CA MET A 1 22.86 32.38 16.56
C MET A 1 22.66 30.89 16.33
N LYS A 2 22.07 30.16 17.29
CA LYS A 2 21.68 28.75 17.08
C LYS A 2 20.47 28.73 16.12
N LYS A 3 20.62 28.12 14.93
CA LYS A 3 19.51 27.93 13.99
C LYS A 3 18.41 27.11 14.69
N LYS A 4 17.28 27.73 15.03
CA LYS A 4 16.08 27.02 15.49
C LYS A 4 15.67 26.08 14.36
N LYS A 5 15.81 24.77 14.55
CA LYS A 5 15.24 23.78 13.63
C LYS A 5 13.74 24.06 13.56
N SER A 6 13.27 24.59 12.44
CA SER A 6 11.84 24.73 12.16
C SER A 6 11.20 23.36 12.38
N LYS A 7 10.31 23.24 13.37
CA LYS A 7 9.51 22.02 13.56
C LYS A 7 8.76 21.82 12.25
N LYS A 8 9.18 20.84 11.43
CA LYS A 8 8.42 20.44 10.23
C LYS A 8 7.01 20.09 10.71
N ASN A 9 6.01 20.59 9.99
CA ASN A 9 4.62 20.30 10.33
C ASN A 9 4.44 18.76 10.32
N PRO A 10 3.86 18.14 11.35
CA PRO A 10 3.63 16.70 11.36
C PRO A 10 2.77 16.20 10.19
N LEU A 11 2.02 17.08 9.54
CA LEU A 11 1.27 16.80 8.31
C LEU A 11 2.11 16.88 7.04
N GLU A 12 3.32 17.42 7.10
CA GLU A 12 4.28 17.46 5.99
C GLU A 12 5.34 16.35 6.10
N ASP A 13 5.36 15.63 7.22
CA ASP A 13 6.24 14.49 7.41
C ASP A 13 5.60 13.23 6.82
N THR A 14 6.05 12.87 5.63
CA THR A 14 5.58 11.68 4.90
C THR A 14 5.82 10.39 5.67
N ALA A 15 6.82 10.30 6.55
CA ALA A 15 7.04 9.14 7.39
C ALA A 15 5.97 9.02 8.48
N VAL A 16 5.57 10.16 9.06
CA VAL A 16 4.46 10.21 10.04
C VAL A 16 3.15 9.83 9.36
N LEU A 17 2.85 10.41 8.19
CA LEU A 17 1.63 10.09 7.43
C LEU A 17 1.58 8.61 7.03
N SER A 18 2.70 8.05 6.54
CA SER A 18 2.78 6.62 6.19
C SER A 18 2.52 5.71 7.40
N ARG A 19 3.03 6.10 8.58
CA ARG A 19 2.78 5.36 9.82
C ARG A 19 1.31 5.42 10.24
N ILE A 20 0.67 6.58 10.12
CA ILE A 20 -0.76 6.76 10.42
C ILE A 20 -1.60 5.92 9.45
N ALA A 21 -1.32 5.99 8.15
CA ALA A 21 -2.00 5.21 7.12
C ALA A 21 -1.88 3.71 7.41
N LYS A 22 -0.67 3.20 7.71
CA LYS A 22 -0.46 1.80 8.07
C LYS A 22 -1.31 1.35 9.26
N LYS A 23 -1.36 2.17 10.32
CA LYS A 23 -2.18 1.87 11.51
C LYS A 23 -3.68 1.86 11.19
N ALA A 24 -4.15 2.82 10.41
CA ALA A 24 -5.54 2.92 10.00
C ALA A 24 -5.95 1.68 9.18
N SER A 25 -5.15 1.30 8.17
CA SER A 25 -5.41 0.11 7.36
C SER A 25 -5.44 -1.17 8.20
N GLN A 26 -4.49 -1.35 9.13
CA GLN A 26 -4.48 -2.49 10.04
C GLN A 26 -5.72 -2.55 10.92
N LYS A 27 -6.21 -1.40 11.40
CA LYS A 27 -7.44 -1.33 12.20
C LYS A 27 -8.66 -1.73 11.36
N ALA A 28 -8.81 -1.17 10.17
CA ALA A 28 -9.91 -1.51 9.26
C ALA A 28 -9.94 -3.01 8.93
N ILE A 29 -8.78 -3.59 8.61
CA ILE A 29 -8.64 -5.03 8.35
C ILE A 29 -9.12 -5.86 9.54
N LYS A 30 -8.70 -5.50 10.76
CA LYS A 30 -9.12 -6.20 11.99
C LYS A 30 -10.63 -6.10 12.23
N GLU A 31 -11.22 -4.94 11.97
CA GLU A 31 -12.67 -4.73 12.15
C GLU A 31 -13.49 -5.54 11.15
N VAL A 32 -13.04 -5.63 9.90
CA VAL A 32 -13.67 -6.46 8.86
C VAL A 32 -13.61 -7.95 9.23
N PHE A 33 -12.45 -8.44 9.70
CA PHE A 33 -12.35 -9.82 10.16
C PHE A 33 -13.19 -10.10 11.42
N ARG A 34 -13.25 -9.15 12.35
CA ARG A 34 -14.12 -9.25 13.54
C ARG A 34 -15.61 -9.30 13.16
N ALA A 35 -15.99 -8.67 12.06
CA ALA A 35 -17.33 -8.75 11.49
C ALA A 35 -17.59 -10.06 10.69
N GLY A 36 -16.62 -10.98 10.64
CA GLY A 36 -16.75 -12.25 9.92
C GLY A 36 -16.64 -12.12 8.39
N MET A 37 -16.20 -10.97 7.89
CA MET A 37 -16.12 -10.70 6.46
C MET A 37 -14.72 -11.00 5.90
N ALA A 38 -14.67 -11.47 4.66
CA ALA A 38 -13.43 -11.67 3.92
C ALA A 38 -12.92 -10.38 3.28
N ILE A 39 -11.60 -10.26 3.13
CA ILE A 39 -10.94 -9.12 2.49
C ILE A 39 -10.31 -9.60 1.18
N HIS A 40 -10.36 -8.75 0.17
CA HIS A 40 -9.68 -8.98 -1.10
C HIS A 40 -8.51 -8.00 -1.23
N TYR A 41 -7.35 -8.50 -1.63
CA TYR A 41 -6.18 -7.67 -1.93
C TYR A 41 -5.41 -8.24 -3.11
N ILE A 42 -4.56 -7.40 -3.71
CA ILE A 42 -3.68 -7.80 -4.80
C ILE A 42 -2.29 -8.08 -4.22
N SER A 43 -1.73 -9.25 -4.52
CA SER A 43 -0.36 -9.64 -4.16
C SER A 43 0.23 -10.45 -5.30
N ASP A 44 1.45 -10.10 -5.72
CA ASP A 44 2.21 -10.85 -6.71
C ASP A 44 1.43 -11.13 -8.01
N GLY A 45 0.71 -10.10 -8.49
CA GLY A 45 -0.15 -10.23 -9.67
C GLY A 45 -1.37 -11.12 -9.45
N LYS A 46 -1.78 -11.40 -8.21
CA LYS A 46 -2.96 -12.24 -7.90
C LYS A 46 -3.95 -11.47 -7.06
N LEU A 47 -5.22 -11.55 -7.42
CA LEU A 47 -6.31 -11.17 -6.55
C LEU A 47 -6.51 -12.29 -5.53
N VAL A 48 -6.17 -12.00 -4.28
CA VAL A 48 -6.25 -12.94 -3.16
C VAL A 48 -7.41 -12.54 -2.25
N LYS A 49 -8.26 -13.50 -1.92
CA LYS A 49 -9.29 -13.38 -0.88
C LYS A 49 -8.77 -14.05 0.39
N VAL A 50 -8.87 -13.34 1.51
CA VAL A 50 -8.49 -13.85 2.82
C VAL A 50 -9.69 -13.82 3.74
N TYR A 51 -9.95 -14.96 4.35
CA TYR A 51 -11.05 -15.18 5.27
C TYR A 51 -10.62 -14.91 6.72
N PRO A 52 -11.57 -14.68 7.65
CA PRO A 52 -11.27 -14.44 9.06
C PRO A 52 -10.52 -15.59 9.76
N ASP A 53 -10.66 -16.82 9.28
CA ASP A 53 -9.95 -18.02 9.75
C ASP A 53 -8.48 -18.09 9.26
N GLY A 54 -8.04 -17.12 8.45
CA GLY A 54 -6.71 -17.07 7.87
C GLY A 54 -6.57 -17.89 6.58
N ARG A 55 -7.62 -18.58 6.13
CA ARG A 55 -7.63 -19.26 4.82
C ARG A 55 -7.46 -18.22 3.72
N LYS A 56 -6.63 -18.55 2.75
CA LYS A 56 -6.38 -17.73 1.56
C LYS A 56 -6.85 -18.46 0.32
N GLU A 57 -7.45 -17.71 -0.59
CA GLU A 57 -7.96 -18.20 -1.85
C GLU A 57 -7.48 -17.27 -2.96
N CYS A 58 -6.84 -17.84 -3.98
CA CYS A 58 -6.52 -17.10 -5.19
C CYS A 58 -7.81 -16.99 -6.03
N VAL A 59 -8.38 -15.79 -6.12
CA VAL A 59 -9.61 -15.55 -6.89
C VAL A 59 -9.29 -15.44 -8.37
N LYS A 60 -8.19 -14.75 -8.72
CA LYS A 60 -7.81 -14.53 -10.11
C LYS A 60 -6.33 -14.20 -10.23
N GLU A 61 -5.67 -14.75 -11.23
CA GLU A 61 -4.36 -14.29 -11.68
C GLU A 61 -4.55 -13.06 -12.58
N LEU A 62 -4.00 -11.94 -12.15
CA LEU A 62 -3.97 -10.69 -12.87
C LEU A 62 -2.65 -10.73 -13.64
N ASN A 63 -2.72 -10.90 -14.96
CA ASN A 63 -1.57 -10.77 -15.87
C ASN A 63 -1.05 -9.33 -15.87
N MET A 64 -0.58 -8.86 -14.71
CA MET A 64 0.01 -7.56 -14.51
C MET A 64 1.43 -7.68 -15.02
N GLU A 65 1.71 -6.99 -16.12
CA GLU A 65 3.07 -6.71 -16.51
C GLU A 65 3.75 -6.00 -15.34
N SER A 66 4.87 -6.56 -14.87
CA SER A 66 5.65 -5.93 -13.81
C SER A 66 6.10 -4.57 -14.32
N ILE A 67 5.49 -3.50 -13.82
CA ILE A 67 5.98 -2.15 -14.10
C ILE A 67 7.31 -2.04 -13.35
N SER A 68 8.39 -2.29 -14.07
CA SER A 68 9.73 -1.99 -13.58
C SER A 68 9.78 -0.51 -13.23
N LEU A 69 10.29 -0.17 -12.05
CA LEU A 69 10.50 1.23 -11.65
C LEU A 69 11.29 1.99 -12.73
N ALA A 70 12.28 1.33 -13.35
CA ALA A 70 13.05 1.91 -14.44
C ALA A 70 12.23 2.11 -15.72
N SER A 71 11.20 1.29 -15.96
CA SER A 71 10.26 1.49 -17.06
C SER A 71 9.31 2.66 -16.77
N ALA A 72 8.73 2.71 -15.56
CA ALA A 72 7.87 3.82 -15.14
C ALA A 72 8.59 5.18 -15.16
N VAL A 73 9.84 5.23 -14.69
CA VAL A 73 10.66 6.45 -14.70
C VAL A 73 10.96 6.89 -16.13
N ARG A 74 11.26 5.95 -17.05
CA ARG A 74 11.49 6.28 -18.48
C ARG A 74 10.23 6.82 -19.16
N GLN A 75 9.08 6.20 -18.93
CA GLN A 75 7.79 6.67 -19.45
C GLN A 75 7.43 8.06 -18.91
N LEU A 76 7.65 8.31 -17.61
CA LEU A 76 7.38 9.61 -16.99
C LEU A 76 8.35 10.70 -17.49
N ALA A 77 9.59 10.33 -17.78
CA ALA A 77 10.62 11.23 -18.30
C ALA A 77 10.50 11.48 -19.82
N GLY A 78 9.53 10.87 -20.51
CA GLY A 78 9.38 10.99 -21.97
C GLY A 78 10.54 10.38 -22.78
N LEU A 79 11.36 9.54 -22.14
CA LEU A 79 12.47 8.82 -22.78
C LEU A 79 11.93 7.52 -23.37
N ILE A 80 11.18 7.64 -24.46
CA ILE A 80 10.77 6.53 -25.31
C ILE A 80 11.54 6.72 -26.63
N GLU A 81 12.55 5.89 -26.87
CA GLU A 81 13.09 5.64 -28.22
C GLU A 81 12.29 4.51 -28.88
#